data_AF-A0A2S4LAF6-F1
#
_entry.id   AF-A0A2S4LAF6-F1
#
_cell.length_a   1.000
_cell.length_b   1.000
_cell.length_c   1.000
_cell.angle_alpha   90.00
_cell.angle_beta   90.00
_cell.angle_gamma   90.00
#
_symmetry.space_group_name_H-M   'P 1'
#
loop_
_entity.id
_entity.type
_entity.pdbx_description
1 polymer ?
#
loop_
_entity_poly.entity_id
_entity_poly.type
_entity_poly.pdbx_seq_one_letter_code
_entity_poly.pdbx_strand_id
1 'polypeptide(L)'
;MPPKALKKIEGCKDFPSDASHIADGKYAISCDNERTLEAADETVKAEIWFKSPVRLRHRDGAPVDSVLTRQQALDLDTIRKIDRLQLVAESHDQGYADAPSAGNWTWFELVILESETAFAPRVKDGVELVWKSHDNRFLSEEYGWVEGKVFEEQHDLLRMLEDGNVIAVRLCARFLGWEIHARKAYLIIEIGSEEDHLQVDRDPPPPYGEIVSKVENIQAVFNEVNASIQSGFQPSLPEGLYRAELLSTGGERPLRVLSLDGGGVRGLSSLHLLSAVMTRAAPGKKPCEVFDMIGGTSTGGYIAIMLGRLRMTVDECIQKYQEFMVQIFNKGIVEKTADFLFNGEFYDEGILERLIKQLVKEKTGDSEAKLLEEGGEPAFVMAVSQQAGNNRGPMFLRSYHNKQDMSALPDIKIWEAARATSAAPAYFSPITVGDYTLVDGGLGANNPLGWLWTEVLGVFGPARATSCFLSIGTGMAANQAILAPGKLGSHVVEAAFAAAACNTELTNILFRSLVNAFAPRPMDKKYWRLNVGEEIPAWDEEKRTWYVFKKYTVHHIDNYRDVGQLDDVGALKVLMEMTAKYIKEQDELIGDCAKSLMAA
;
A
#
# COMPACT_ATOMS: atom_id res chain seq x y z
N MET A 1 -23.23 -6.31 -28.17
CA MET A 1 -23.15 -6.77 -26.77
C MET A 1 -22.80 -8.25 -26.73
N PRO A 2 -21.73 -8.66 -26.03
CA PRO A 2 -21.36 -10.07 -25.85
C PRO A 2 -22.46 -10.87 -25.14
N PRO A 3 -22.55 -12.21 -25.35
CA PRO A 3 -23.57 -13.04 -24.71
C PRO A 3 -23.61 -12.94 -23.18
N LYS A 4 -22.45 -12.72 -22.53
CA LYS A 4 -22.34 -12.60 -21.07
C LYS A 4 -23.01 -11.33 -20.54
N ALA A 5 -22.69 -10.17 -21.14
CA ALA A 5 -23.32 -8.89 -20.82
C ALA A 5 -24.82 -8.90 -21.21
N LEU A 6 -25.17 -9.54 -22.33
CA LEU A 6 -26.57 -9.67 -22.76
C LEU A 6 -27.40 -10.44 -21.75
N LYS A 7 -26.90 -11.58 -21.26
CA LYS A 7 -27.55 -12.38 -20.19
C LYS A 7 -27.81 -11.59 -18.91
N LYS A 8 -27.03 -10.55 -18.63
CA LYS A 8 -27.22 -9.72 -17.42
C LYS A 8 -28.42 -8.79 -17.55
N ILE A 9 -28.71 -8.34 -18.75
CA ILE A 9 -29.80 -7.39 -19.05
C ILE A 9 -31.04 -8.12 -19.57
N GLU A 10 -30.88 -9.34 -20.07
CA GLU A 10 -31.97 -10.20 -20.50
C GLU A 10 -32.98 -10.41 -19.35
N GLY A 11 -34.25 -10.11 -19.61
CA GLY A 11 -35.33 -10.18 -18.62
C GLY A 11 -35.41 -8.98 -17.65
N CYS A 12 -34.52 -7.98 -17.75
CA CYS A 12 -34.66 -6.75 -16.98
C CYS A 12 -35.85 -5.93 -17.49
N LYS A 13 -36.69 -5.46 -16.58
CA LYS A 13 -37.70 -4.43 -16.85
C LYS A 13 -37.04 -3.05 -16.84
N ASP A 14 -37.65 -2.06 -17.49
CA ASP A 14 -37.24 -0.67 -17.29
C ASP A 14 -37.51 -0.26 -15.85
N PHE A 15 -36.55 0.42 -15.22
CA PHE A 15 -36.74 0.91 -13.85
C PHE A 15 -37.89 1.93 -13.81
N PRO A 16 -38.89 1.77 -12.92
CA PRO A 16 -40.05 2.65 -12.87
C PRO A 16 -39.69 4.12 -12.65
N SER A 17 -40.47 5.04 -13.23
CA SER A 17 -40.34 6.47 -12.98
C SER A 17 -40.92 6.92 -11.64
N ASP A 18 -41.78 6.09 -11.05
CA ASP A 18 -42.38 6.26 -9.72
C ASP A 18 -41.81 5.17 -8.80
N ALA A 19 -41.04 5.58 -7.80
CA ALA A 19 -40.37 4.67 -6.86
C ALA A 19 -41.31 4.17 -5.75
N SER A 20 -42.48 4.79 -5.55
CA SER A 20 -43.32 4.56 -4.37
C SER A 20 -43.79 3.13 -4.18
N HIS A 21 -43.80 2.31 -5.24
CA HIS A 21 -44.16 0.89 -5.20
C HIS A 21 -43.47 0.09 -6.32
N ILE A 22 -42.18 -0.24 -6.15
CA ILE A 22 -41.46 -1.11 -7.08
C ILE A 22 -41.67 -2.58 -6.70
N ALA A 23 -42.22 -3.35 -7.64
CA ALA A 23 -42.43 -4.79 -7.47
C ALA A 23 -41.11 -5.58 -7.56
N ASP A 24 -41.09 -6.78 -6.99
CA ASP A 24 -39.92 -7.64 -7.01
C ASP A 24 -39.43 -7.95 -8.44
N GLY A 25 -38.12 -8.15 -8.53
CA GLY A 25 -37.46 -8.61 -9.74
C GLY A 25 -36.34 -7.69 -10.20
N LYS A 26 -35.99 -7.84 -11.46
CA LYS A 26 -34.79 -7.26 -12.03
C LYS A 26 -35.11 -6.09 -12.94
N TYR A 27 -34.45 -4.96 -12.70
CA TYR A 27 -34.64 -3.72 -13.42
C TYR A 27 -33.33 -3.20 -13.99
N ALA A 28 -33.42 -2.39 -15.06
CA ALA A 28 -32.30 -1.70 -15.63
C ALA A 28 -32.61 -0.22 -15.87
N ILE A 29 -31.67 0.64 -15.47
CA ILE A 29 -31.60 2.05 -15.84
C ILE A 29 -30.62 2.14 -17.00
N SER A 30 -31.11 2.49 -18.18
CA SER A 30 -30.28 2.58 -19.39
C SER A 30 -29.85 4.00 -19.72
N CYS A 31 -28.64 4.14 -20.26
CA CYS A 31 -28.11 5.38 -20.82
C CYS A 31 -27.55 5.06 -22.20
N ASP A 32 -27.92 5.86 -23.21
CA ASP A 32 -27.46 5.76 -24.61
C ASP A 32 -26.85 7.07 -25.13
N ASN A 33 -26.59 8.01 -24.22
CA ASN A 33 -26.01 9.31 -24.53
C ASN A 33 -24.48 9.20 -24.50
N GLU A 34 -23.83 9.30 -25.66
CA GLU A 34 -22.38 9.23 -25.76
C GLU A 34 -21.69 10.37 -25.00
N ARG A 35 -20.60 10.03 -24.31
CA ARG A 35 -19.80 10.95 -23.51
C ARG A 35 -18.33 10.58 -23.57
N THR A 36 -17.50 11.62 -23.56
CA THR A 36 -16.05 11.53 -23.50
C THR A 36 -15.56 12.43 -22.38
N LEU A 37 -14.60 11.94 -21.59
CA LEU A 37 -13.92 12.72 -20.57
C LEU A 37 -12.41 12.53 -20.73
N GLU A 38 -11.68 13.65 -20.76
CA GLU A 38 -10.22 13.71 -20.85
C GLU A 38 -9.64 14.26 -19.53
N ALA A 39 -8.56 13.64 -19.07
CA ALA A 39 -7.80 14.15 -17.93
C ALA A 39 -6.80 15.23 -18.37
N ALA A 40 -6.85 16.38 -17.66
CA ALA A 40 -6.00 17.54 -17.97
C ALA A 40 -4.68 17.59 -17.18
N ASP A 41 -4.57 16.82 -16.09
CA ASP A 41 -3.46 16.87 -15.13
C ASP A 41 -3.40 15.59 -14.28
N GLU A 42 -2.57 15.57 -13.25
CA GLU A 42 -2.38 14.44 -12.32
C GLU A 42 -3.55 14.20 -11.36
N THR A 43 -4.57 15.07 -11.35
CA THR A 43 -5.75 14.94 -10.50
C THR A 43 -6.84 14.13 -11.19
N VAL A 44 -7.73 13.54 -10.39
CA VAL A 44 -8.87 12.80 -10.94
C VAL A 44 -9.87 13.79 -11.54
N LYS A 45 -10.16 13.68 -12.83
CA LYS A 45 -11.31 14.32 -13.46
C LYS A 45 -12.49 13.36 -13.44
N ALA A 46 -13.66 13.87 -13.08
CA ALA A 46 -14.89 13.08 -13.01
C ALA A 46 -16.10 13.86 -13.53
N GLU A 47 -16.95 13.20 -14.33
CA GLU A 47 -18.19 13.77 -14.85
C GLU A 47 -19.36 12.80 -14.63
N ILE A 48 -20.52 13.31 -14.19
CA ILE A 48 -21.75 12.52 -14.11
C ILE A 48 -22.24 12.21 -15.52
N TRP A 49 -22.31 10.92 -15.83
CA TRP A 49 -22.84 10.43 -17.09
C TRP A 49 -24.37 10.34 -17.07
N PHE A 50 -24.92 9.67 -16.06
CA PHE A 50 -26.37 9.55 -15.84
C PHE A 50 -26.71 9.29 -14.37
N LYS A 51 -27.98 9.47 -14.02
CA LYS A 51 -28.52 9.36 -12.65
C LYS A 51 -29.74 8.42 -12.64
N SER A 52 -30.02 7.81 -11.49
CA SER A 52 -31.30 7.17 -11.18
C SER A 52 -32.29 8.22 -10.64
N PRO A 53 -33.51 8.40 -11.20
CA PRO A 53 -34.14 7.72 -12.34
C PRO A 53 -33.94 8.46 -13.68
N VAL A 54 -34.27 7.79 -14.80
CA VAL A 54 -34.09 8.30 -16.19
C VAL A 54 -35.24 9.17 -16.65
N ARG A 55 -34.95 10.30 -17.32
CA ARG A 55 -35.94 11.10 -18.06
C ARG A 55 -36.42 10.28 -19.26
N LEU A 56 -37.71 9.97 -19.35
CA LEU A 56 -38.28 9.45 -20.59
C LEU A 56 -38.09 10.50 -21.70
N ARG A 57 -37.21 10.23 -22.68
CA ARG A 57 -37.38 10.80 -24.02
C ARG A 57 -38.28 9.84 -24.79
N HIS A 58 -39.45 10.32 -25.21
CA HIS A 58 -40.22 9.59 -26.21
C HIS A 58 -39.36 9.41 -27.47
N ARG A 59 -39.39 8.20 -28.04
CA ARG A 59 -38.68 7.81 -29.29
C ARG A 59 -39.02 8.71 -30.48
N ASP A 60 -40.08 9.51 -30.38
CA ASP A 60 -40.72 10.23 -31.48
C ASP A 60 -40.78 11.76 -31.26
N GLY A 61 -39.70 12.42 -30.81
CA GLY A 61 -39.53 13.88 -30.94
C GLY A 61 -40.63 14.82 -30.40
N ALA A 62 -41.61 14.33 -29.63
CA ALA A 62 -42.73 15.12 -29.13
C ALA A 62 -42.29 16.01 -27.94
N PRO A 63 -42.85 17.23 -27.79
CA PRO A 63 -42.50 18.11 -26.68
C PRO A 63 -42.90 17.48 -25.34
N VAL A 64 -42.05 17.65 -24.33
CA VAL A 64 -42.35 17.25 -22.94
C VAL A 64 -43.44 18.19 -22.42
N ASP A 65 -44.62 17.68 -22.13
CA ASP A 65 -45.67 18.44 -21.44
C ASP A 65 -45.15 18.84 -20.05
N SER A 66 -45.02 20.15 -19.84
CA SER A 66 -44.19 20.75 -18.79
C SER A 66 -44.80 20.74 -17.38
N VAL A 67 -45.67 19.79 -17.03
CA VAL A 67 -46.43 19.89 -15.76
C VAL A 67 -46.43 18.65 -14.85
N LEU A 68 -46.16 17.42 -15.28
CA LEU A 68 -46.38 16.24 -14.40
C LEU A 68 -45.44 15.03 -14.59
N THR A 69 -44.14 15.25 -14.75
CA THR A 69 -43.14 14.18 -14.50
C THR A 69 -42.07 14.68 -13.55
N ARG A 70 -42.42 14.78 -12.27
CA ARG A 70 -41.41 14.85 -11.19
C ARG A 70 -40.85 13.44 -11.05
N GLN A 71 -39.63 13.23 -11.55
CA GLN A 71 -38.87 12.04 -11.22
C GLN A 71 -38.62 12.08 -9.71
N GLN A 72 -38.91 11.01 -9.01
CA GLN A 72 -38.68 10.95 -7.57
C GLN A 72 -37.35 10.25 -7.33
N ALA A 73 -36.53 10.86 -6.48
CA ALA A 73 -35.37 10.17 -5.93
C ALA A 73 -35.80 8.87 -5.22
N LEU A 74 -34.85 8.00 -4.90
CA LEU A 74 -35.17 6.72 -4.29
C LEU A 74 -35.83 6.96 -2.92
N ASP A 75 -37.01 6.38 -2.71
CA ASP A 75 -37.65 6.40 -1.41
C ASP A 75 -37.11 5.28 -0.51
N LEU A 76 -37.38 5.41 0.78
CA LEU A 76 -36.92 4.47 1.79
C LEU A 76 -37.43 3.02 1.59
N ASP A 77 -38.63 2.84 1.03
CA ASP A 77 -39.20 1.50 0.79
C ASP A 77 -38.43 0.77 -0.31
N THR A 78 -38.18 1.46 -1.43
CA THR A 78 -37.35 0.99 -2.52
C THR A 78 -35.93 0.70 -2.05
N ILE A 79 -35.29 1.63 -1.33
CA ILE A 79 -33.90 1.48 -0.86
C ILE A 79 -33.72 0.20 -0.04
N ARG A 80 -34.70 -0.13 0.81
CA ARG A 80 -34.68 -1.33 1.66
C ARG A 80 -34.77 -2.63 0.86
N LYS A 81 -35.46 -2.59 -0.28
CA LYS A 81 -35.66 -3.76 -1.15
C LYS A 81 -34.53 -3.99 -2.16
N ILE A 82 -33.53 -3.09 -2.25
CA ILE A 82 -32.40 -3.30 -3.18
C ILE A 82 -31.48 -4.40 -2.61
N ASP A 83 -31.48 -5.56 -3.27
CA ASP A 83 -30.57 -6.68 -2.98
C ASP A 83 -29.22 -6.50 -3.65
N ARG A 84 -29.26 -5.94 -4.86
CA ARG A 84 -28.11 -5.94 -5.75
C ARG A 84 -28.08 -4.76 -6.68
N LEU A 85 -26.88 -4.23 -6.88
CA LEU A 85 -26.58 -3.19 -7.84
C LEU A 85 -25.36 -3.59 -8.68
N GLN A 86 -25.45 -3.45 -10.00
CA GLN A 86 -24.33 -3.71 -10.91
C GLN A 86 -24.38 -2.78 -12.12
N LEU A 87 -23.26 -2.13 -12.45
CA LEU A 87 -23.13 -1.37 -13.70
C LEU A 87 -22.52 -2.24 -14.79
N VAL A 88 -23.05 -2.14 -16.00
CA VAL A 88 -22.43 -2.69 -17.22
C VAL A 88 -22.36 -1.58 -18.24
N ALA A 89 -21.17 -1.28 -18.75
CA ALA A 89 -20.93 -0.16 -19.66
C ALA A 89 -20.20 -0.59 -20.93
N GLU A 90 -20.48 0.09 -22.03
CA GLU A 90 -19.78 -0.03 -23.31
C GLU A 90 -18.89 1.18 -23.49
N SER A 91 -17.59 0.94 -23.48
CA SER A 91 -16.58 2.00 -23.46
C SER A 91 -15.23 1.53 -23.96
N HIS A 92 -14.34 2.50 -24.15
CA HIS A 92 -12.94 2.30 -24.48
C HIS A 92 -12.10 3.50 -24.00
N ASP A 93 -10.79 3.36 -24.00
CA ASP A 93 -9.85 4.42 -23.64
C ASP A 93 -9.26 5.09 -24.89
N GLN A 94 -8.20 5.87 -24.75
CA GLN A 94 -7.52 6.50 -25.88
C GLN A 94 -6.80 5.52 -26.84
N GLY A 95 -6.81 4.21 -26.58
CA GLY A 95 -6.21 3.21 -27.47
C GLY A 95 -4.74 2.89 -27.22
N TYR A 96 -4.02 3.72 -26.47
CA TYR A 96 -2.59 3.56 -26.21
C TYR A 96 -2.20 4.04 -24.80
N ALA A 97 -1.05 3.57 -24.31
CA ALA A 97 -0.40 4.10 -23.11
C ALA A 97 1.12 4.02 -23.30
N ASP A 98 1.85 5.05 -22.85
CA ASP A 98 3.32 5.09 -22.96
C ASP A 98 3.99 3.94 -22.19
N ALA A 99 3.43 3.63 -21.01
CA ALA A 99 3.83 2.51 -20.18
C ALA A 99 2.59 1.69 -19.77
N PRO A 100 2.16 0.71 -20.59
CA PRO A 100 0.96 -0.08 -20.29
C PRO A 100 1.00 -0.81 -18.94
N SER A 101 2.20 -1.17 -18.50
CA SER A 101 2.50 -1.75 -17.19
C SER A 101 2.21 -0.83 -16.01
N ALA A 102 1.99 0.48 -16.23
CA ALA A 102 1.58 1.41 -15.18
C ALA A 102 0.12 1.23 -14.76
N GLY A 103 -0.65 0.45 -15.52
CA GLY A 103 -2.07 0.16 -15.28
C GLY A 103 -3.01 1.11 -16.02
N ASN A 104 -4.31 0.86 -15.87
CA ASN A 104 -5.37 1.68 -16.46
C ASN A 104 -5.79 2.80 -15.50
N TRP A 105 -5.84 4.04 -16.01
CA TRP A 105 -6.19 5.24 -15.25
C TRP A 105 -7.50 5.89 -15.71
N THR A 106 -8.37 5.07 -16.29
CA THR A 106 -9.75 5.44 -16.62
C THR A 106 -10.73 4.41 -16.06
N TRP A 107 -11.82 4.87 -15.43
CA TRP A 107 -12.75 3.98 -14.73
C TRP A 107 -14.15 4.58 -14.59
N PHE A 108 -15.09 3.75 -14.15
CA PHE A 108 -16.45 4.16 -13.79
C PHE A 108 -16.65 4.15 -12.28
N GLU A 109 -17.43 5.10 -11.78
CA GLU A 109 -17.82 5.16 -10.37
C GLU A 109 -19.34 5.18 -10.21
N LEU A 110 -19.82 4.60 -9.10
CA LEU A 110 -21.16 4.80 -8.57
C LEU A 110 -21.08 5.80 -7.42
N VAL A 111 -21.96 6.80 -7.44
CA VAL A 111 -21.95 7.93 -6.51
C VAL A 111 -23.33 8.15 -5.93
N ILE A 112 -23.42 8.34 -4.62
CA ILE A 112 -24.65 8.80 -3.97
C ILE A 112 -24.69 10.32 -4.06
N LEU A 113 -25.79 10.86 -4.58
CA LEU A 113 -26.08 12.28 -4.62
C LEU A 113 -27.21 12.59 -3.62
N GLU A 114 -27.15 13.78 -3.03
CA GLU A 114 -28.15 14.25 -2.07
C GLU A 114 -29.56 14.35 -2.68
N SER A 115 -29.64 14.69 -3.97
CA SER A 115 -30.90 14.84 -4.70
C SER A 115 -30.71 14.80 -6.21
N GLU A 116 -31.80 14.80 -6.97
CA GLU A 116 -31.80 14.83 -8.44
C GLU A 116 -31.03 16.04 -9.01
N THR A 117 -31.13 17.20 -8.34
CA THR A 117 -30.48 18.45 -8.77
C THR A 117 -29.02 18.54 -8.36
N ALA A 118 -28.53 17.66 -7.49
CA ALA A 118 -27.14 17.67 -7.04
C ALA A 118 -26.19 17.15 -8.13
N PHE A 119 -25.00 17.74 -8.24
CA PHE A 119 -23.95 17.30 -9.18
C PHE A 119 -22.64 16.89 -8.49
N ALA A 120 -22.49 17.22 -7.21
CA ALA A 120 -21.38 16.77 -6.38
C ALA A 120 -21.77 15.51 -5.58
N PRO A 121 -20.81 14.64 -5.21
CA PRO A 121 -21.09 13.53 -4.31
C PRO A 121 -21.71 14.04 -3.02
N ARG A 122 -22.60 13.25 -2.44
CA ARG A 122 -22.98 13.40 -1.04
C ARG A 122 -21.74 13.18 -0.17
N VAL A 123 -21.54 14.08 0.80
CA VAL A 123 -20.44 13.99 1.76
C VAL A 123 -21.05 13.69 3.13
N LYS A 124 -20.58 12.63 3.77
CA LYS A 124 -21.00 12.23 5.13
C LYS A 124 -19.77 12.13 6.01
N ASP A 125 -19.74 12.93 7.08
CA ASP A 125 -18.60 13.02 8.01
C ASP A 125 -17.25 13.27 7.33
N GLY A 126 -17.23 14.13 6.30
CA GLY A 126 -16.03 14.44 5.52
C GLY A 126 -15.66 13.40 4.46
N VAL A 127 -16.46 12.34 4.29
CA VAL A 127 -16.22 11.27 3.30
C VAL A 127 -17.16 11.41 2.11
N GLU A 128 -16.60 11.42 0.91
CA GLU A 128 -17.37 11.37 -0.34
C GLU A 128 -17.96 9.96 -0.56
N LEU A 129 -19.28 9.87 -0.73
CA LEU A 129 -19.99 8.62 -0.95
C LEU A 129 -19.84 8.14 -2.40
N VAL A 130 -18.66 7.62 -2.71
CA VAL A 130 -18.21 7.21 -4.04
C VAL A 130 -17.56 5.83 -3.99
N TRP A 131 -17.94 4.96 -4.93
CA TRP A 131 -17.39 3.62 -5.08
C TRP A 131 -17.01 3.32 -6.53
N LYS A 132 -15.84 2.72 -6.74
CA LYS A 132 -15.40 2.31 -8.09
C LYS A 132 -16.24 1.14 -8.58
N SER A 133 -16.81 1.23 -9.77
CA SER A 133 -17.53 0.11 -10.39
C SER A 133 -16.58 -0.86 -11.09
N HIS A 134 -15.79 -0.37 -12.04
CA HIS A 134 -14.80 -1.12 -12.81
C HIS A 134 -13.86 -0.18 -13.55
N ASP A 135 -12.69 -0.70 -13.91
CA ASP A 135 -11.78 -0.08 -14.87
C ASP A 135 -12.38 -0.08 -16.28
N ASN A 136 -12.05 0.95 -17.05
CA ASN A 136 -12.43 1.05 -18.45
C ASN A 136 -11.77 -0.08 -19.27
N ARG A 137 -12.22 -0.27 -20.51
CA ARG A 137 -11.48 -1.11 -21.46
C ARG A 137 -10.16 -0.43 -21.80
N PHE A 138 -9.07 -1.17 -21.63
CA PHE A 138 -7.69 -0.66 -21.70
C PHE A 138 -7.03 -0.95 -23.06
N LEU A 139 -6.24 0.00 -23.57
CA LEU A 139 -5.48 -0.07 -24.82
C LEU A 139 -6.36 -0.41 -26.04
N SER A 140 -7.51 0.25 -26.16
CA SER A 140 -8.46 -0.01 -27.24
C SER A 140 -9.18 1.25 -27.67
N GLU A 141 -9.30 1.46 -28.98
CA GLU A 141 -10.21 2.46 -29.57
C GLU A 141 -11.58 1.85 -29.93
N GLU A 142 -11.76 0.55 -29.67
CA GLU A 142 -12.98 -0.16 -30.01
C GLU A 142 -13.90 -0.26 -28.80
N TYR A 143 -15.13 0.24 -28.95
CA TYR A 143 -16.18 0.06 -27.95
C TYR A 143 -16.37 -1.41 -27.58
N GLY A 144 -16.15 -1.72 -26.30
CA GLY A 144 -16.36 -3.05 -25.73
C GLY A 144 -17.17 -2.97 -24.44
N TRP A 145 -17.90 -4.05 -24.15
CA TRP A 145 -18.71 -4.14 -22.93
C TRP A 145 -17.87 -4.62 -21.75
N VAL A 146 -17.92 -3.89 -20.64
CA VAL A 146 -17.26 -4.22 -19.37
C VAL A 146 -18.32 -4.34 -18.26
N GLU A 147 -18.17 -5.36 -17.43
CA GLU A 147 -19.04 -5.65 -16.30
C GLU A 147 -18.41 -5.14 -15.01
N GLY A 148 -19.16 -4.31 -14.28
CA GLY A 148 -18.78 -3.77 -12.99
C GLY A 148 -18.83 -4.78 -11.85
N LYS A 149 -18.22 -4.41 -10.72
CA LYS A 149 -18.40 -5.13 -9.46
C LYS A 149 -19.87 -5.14 -9.07
N VAL A 150 -20.23 -6.20 -8.35
CA VAL A 150 -21.55 -6.38 -7.78
C VAL A 150 -21.54 -5.79 -6.38
N PHE A 151 -22.50 -4.92 -6.09
CA PHE A 151 -22.76 -4.41 -4.75
C PHE A 151 -23.98 -5.16 -4.20
N GLU A 152 -23.75 -6.01 -3.21
CA GLU A 152 -24.78 -6.83 -2.58
C GLU A 152 -25.39 -6.10 -1.38
N GLU A 153 -26.48 -6.64 -0.82
CA GLU A 153 -27.35 -6.01 0.17
C GLU A 153 -26.61 -5.38 1.37
N GLN A 154 -25.54 -6.03 1.86
CA GLN A 154 -24.75 -5.59 3.02
C GLN A 154 -23.61 -4.62 2.67
N HIS A 155 -23.44 -4.29 1.38
CA HIS A 155 -22.38 -3.38 0.95
C HIS A 155 -22.65 -1.95 1.43
N ASP A 156 -21.60 -1.25 1.86
CA ASP A 156 -21.68 0.11 2.44
C ASP A 156 -22.43 1.11 1.56
N LEU A 157 -22.26 1.04 0.23
CA LEU A 157 -23.07 1.80 -0.75
C LEU A 157 -24.58 1.73 -0.46
N LEU A 158 -25.14 0.54 -0.29
CA LEU A 158 -26.59 0.37 -0.07
C LEU A 158 -27.00 0.77 1.36
N ARG A 159 -26.11 0.56 2.34
CA ARG A 159 -26.31 0.97 3.75
C ARG A 159 -26.27 2.49 3.94
N MET A 160 -25.62 3.22 3.04
CA MET A 160 -25.47 4.68 3.08
C MET A 160 -26.57 5.45 2.34
N LEU A 161 -27.43 4.77 1.58
CA LEU A 161 -28.57 5.39 0.91
C LEU A 161 -29.61 5.85 1.95
N GLU A 162 -30.06 7.09 1.80
CA GLU A 162 -31.13 7.68 2.59
C GLU A 162 -32.28 8.14 1.68
N ASP A 163 -33.45 8.35 2.28
CA ASP A 163 -34.64 8.83 1.56
C ASP A 163 -34.31 10.11 0.76
N GLY A 164 -34.69 10.12 -0.52
CA GLY A 164 -34.40 11.25 -1.41
C GLY A 164 -33.02 11.23 -2.08
N ASN A 165 -32.19 10.23 -1.81
CA ASN A 165 -30.90 10.08 -2.48
C ASN A 165 -31.03 9.55 -3.92
N VAL A 166 -29.99 9.82 -4.71
CA VAL A 166 -29.88 9.42 -6.11
C VAL A 166 -28.57 8.70 -6.35
N ILE A 167 -28.60 7.56 -7.05
CA ILE A 167 -27.40 6.87 -7.51
C ILE A 167 -27.02 7.43 -8.88
N ALA A 168 -25.78 7.90 -9.04
CA ALA A 168 -25.25 8.40 -10.29
C ALA A 168 -24.05 7.58 -10.75
N VAL A 169 -23.90 7.48 -12.07
CA VAL A 169 -22.72 6.88 -12.71
C VAL A 169 -21.80 8.01 -13.18
N ARG A 170 -20.51 7.91 -12.86
CA ARG A 170 -19.48 8.85 -13.33
C ARG A 170 -18.47 8.17 -14.24
N LEU A 171 -18.00 8.96 -15.20
CA LEU A 171 -16.77 8.69 -15.93
C LEU A 171 -15.62 9.30 -15.16
N CYS A 172 -14.49 8.61 -15.07
CA CYS A 172 -13.28 9.09 -14.43
C CYS A 172 -12.05 8.86 -15.31
N ALA A 173 -11.17 9.86 -15.34
CA ALA A 173 -9.87 9.79 -15.98
C ALA A 173 -8.84 10.52 -15.10
N ARG A 174 -7.60 10.04 -15.11
CA ARG A 174 -6.49 10.66 -14.37
C ARG A 174 -5.20 10.61 -15.19
N PHE A 175 -4.36 11.63 -15.04
CA PHE A 175 -3.12 11.88 -15.77
C PHE A 175 -3.34 12.39 -17.18
N LEU A 176 -2.49 13.35 -17.58
CA LEU A 176 -2.58 13.99 -18.89
C LEU A 176 -2.55 12.94 -20.02
N GLY A 177 -3.48 13.07 -20.97
CA GLY A 177 -3.59 12.18 -22.13
C GLY A 177 -4.44 10.93 -21.93
N TRP A 178 -4.96 10.70 -20.73
CA TRP A 178 -5.93 9.63 -20.48
C TRP A 178 -7.36 10.07 -20.77
N GLU A 179 -8.08 9.25 -21.51
CA GLU A 179 -9.44 9.52 -21.96
C GLU A 179 -10.36 8.33 -21.73
N ILE A 180 -11.61 8.60 -21.39
CA ILE A 180 -12.68 7.59 -21.34
C ILE A 180 -13.80 7.97 -22.29
N HIS A 181 -14.09 7.07 -23.23
CA HIS A 181 -15.16 7.19 -24.22
C HIS A 181 -16.25 6.18 -23.90
N ALA A 182 -17.44 6.65 -23.55
CA ALA A 182 -18.55 5.80 -23.11
C ALA A 182 -19.80 6.07 -23.95
N ARG A 183 -20.41 5.01 -24.47
CA ARG A 183 -21.56 5.13 -25.39
C ARG A 183 -22.86 4.65 -24.82
N LYS A 184 -22.86 3.49 -24.15
CA LYS A 184 -24.07 2.87 -23.63
C LYS A 184 -23.83 2.19 -22.29
N ALA A 185 -24.77 2.28 -21.37
CA ALA A 185 -24.68 1.58 -20.10
C ALA A 185 -26.04 1.16 -19.55
N TYR A 186 -25.97 0.20 -18.63
CA TYR A 186 -27.09 -0.33 -17.87
C TYR A 186 -26.68 -0.41 -16.40
N LEU A 187 -27.35 0.36 -15.55
CA LEU A 187 -27.30 0.18 -14.10
C LEU A 187 -28.43 -0.78 -13.72
N ILE A 188 -28.04 -2.01 -13.38
CA ILE A 188 -28.93 -3.12 -13.06
C ILE A 188 -29.22 -3.09 -11.57
N ILE A 189 -30.50 -3.14 -11.21
CA ILE A 189 -31.01 -3.13 -9.84
C ILE A 189 -31.88 -4.38 -9.65
N GLU A 190 -31.54 -5.23 -8.69
CA GLU A 190 -32.39 -6.35 -8.28
C GLU A 190 -33.13 -5.96 -6.99
N ILE A 191 -34.46 -6.07 -7.05
CA ILE A 191 -35.39 -5.74 -5.97
C ILE A 191 -35.91 -7.05 -5.38
N GLY A 192 -35.62 -7.29 -4.10
CA GLY A 192 -36.04 -8.45 -3.32
C GLY A 192 -37.46 -8.35 -2.78
N SER A 193 -37.93 -9.41 -2.12
CA SER A 193 -39.33 -9.54 -1.68
C SER A 193 -39.62 -8.90 -0.33
N GLU A 194 -40.85 -8.41 -0.12
CA GLU A 194 -41.26 -7.82 1.17
C GLU A 194 -41.13 -8.79 2.36
N GLU A 195 -41.28 -10.11 2.13
CA GLU A 195 -41.13 -11.14 3.17
C GLU A 195 -39.67 -11.35 3.57
N ASP A 196 -38.74 -11.20 2.62
CA ASP A 196 -37.30 -11.28 2.90
C ASP A 196 -36.83 -10.07 3.73
N HIS A 197 -37.33 -8.87 3.42
CA HIS A 197 -36.83 -7.61 4.02
C HIS A 197 -37.48 -7.19 5.34
N LEU A 198 -38.58 -7.81 5.78
CA LEU A 198 -39.05 -7.70 7.17
C LEU A 198 -38.07 -8.36 8.18
N GLN A 199 -37.07 -9.10 7.68
CA GLN A 199 -36.05 -9.80 8.49
C GLN A 199 -34.60 -9.37 8.21
N VAL A 200 -34.32 -8.52 7.21
CA VAL A 200 -32.94 -8.08 6.96
C VAL A 200 -32.55 -6.92 7.85
N ASP A 201 -31.88 -7.25 8.95
CA ASP A 201 -31.13 -6.30 9.78
C ASP A 201 -29.86 -5.91 9.02
N ARG A 202 -29.90 -4.82 8.24
CA ARG A 202 -28.69 -4.25 7.62
C ARG A 202 -27.80 -3.72 8.73
N ASP A 203 -26.52 -4.10 8.71
CA ASP A 203 -25.55 -3.57 9.67
C ASP A 203 -25.56 -2.03 9.65
N PRO A 204 -25.36 -1.35 10.79
CA PRO A 204 -25.32 0.10 10.85
C PRO A 204 -24.21 0.64 9.94
N PRO A 205 -24.39 1.76 9.23
CA PRO A 205 -23.40 2.27 8.28
C PRO A 205 -22.03 2.48 8.96
N PRO A 206 -20.90 2.33 8.24
CA PRO A 206 -19.57 2.59 8.80
C PRO A 206 -19.47 3.94 9.53
N PRO A 207 -18.83 4.00 10.71
CA PRO A 207 -18.70 5.23 11.48
C PRO A 207 -17.61 6.14 10.89
N TYR A 208 -17.87 6.74 9.72
CA TYR A 208 -16.88 7.52 8.97
C TYR A 208 -16.25 8.63 9.80
N GLY A 209 -17.01 9.37 10.61
CA GLY A 209 -16.45 10.40 11.48
C GLY A 209 -15.37 9.89 12.44
N GLU A 210 -15.53 8.68 12.99
CA GLU A 210 -14.50 8.06 13.83
C GLU A 210 -13.28 7.63 13.02
N ILE A 211 -13.49 7.10 11.81
CA ILE A 211 -12.40 6.63 10.95
C ILE A 211 -11.57 7.82 10.46
N VAL A 212 -12.21 8.87 9.95
CA VAL A 212 -11.58 10.13 9.49
C VAL A 212 -10.78 10.76 10.62
N SER A 213 -11.37 10.90 11.82
CA SER A 213 -10.68 11.45 12.98
C SER A 213 -9.43 10.63 13.33
N LYS A 214 -9.47 9.29 13.22
CA LYS A 214 -8.30 8.44 13.45
C LYS A 214 -7.21 8.71 12.41
N VAL A 215 -7.57 8.81 11.13
CA VAL A 215 -6.63 9.07 10.03
C VAL A 215 -5.95 10.43 10.14
N GLU A 216 -6.71 11.49 10.43
CA GLU A 216 -6.17 12.84 10.58
C GLU A 216 -5.20 12.94 11.77
N ASN A 217 -5.53 12.30 12.89
CA ASN A 217 -4.65 12.22 14.05
C ASN A 217 -3.35 11.46 13.72
N ILE A 218 -3.43 10.37 12.95
CA ILE A 218 -2.27 9.61 12.46
C ILE A 218 -1.37 10.55 11.64
N GLN A 219 -1.95 11.26 10.69
CA GLN A 219 -1.21 12.13 9.78
C GLN A 219 -0.54 13.29 10.51
N ALA A 220 -1.22 13.91 11.47
CA ALA A 220 -0.66 14.99 12.28
C ALA A 220 0.61 14.54 13.01
N VAL A 221 0.58 13.36 13.62
CA VAL A 221 1.74 12.82 14.34
C VAL A 221 2.83 12.35 13.38
N PHE A 222 2.50 11.74 12.22
CA PHE A 222 3.51 11.46 11.19
C PHE A 222 4.20 12.74 10.70
N ASN A 223 3.44 13.81 10.47
CA ASN A 223 4.01 15.11 10.09
C ASN A 223 4.96 15.65 11.16
N GLU A 224 4.62 15.49 12.45
CA GLU A 224 5.48 15.90 13.57
C GLU A 224 6.77 15.05 13.64
N VAL A 225 6.65 13.73 13.51
CA VAL A 225 7.77 12.80 13.47
C VAL A 225 8.68 13.10 12.28
N ASN A 226 8.10 13.25 11.10
CA ASN A 226 8.86 13.55 9.88
C ASN A 226 9.54 14.91 9.96
N ALA A 227 8.86 15.95 10.47
CA ALA A 227 9.49 17.25 10.70
C ALA A 227 10.68 17.17 11.67
N SER A 228 10.66 16.23 12.62
CA SER A 228 11.75 16.01 13.58
C SER A 228 12.93 15.19 13.02
N ILE A 229 12.69 14.29 12.06
CA ILE A 229 13.70 13.40 11.47
C ILE A 229 14.29 13.97 10.17
N GLN A 230 13.46 14.59 9.33
CA GLN A 230 13.82 15.22 8.05
C GLN A 230 12.89 16.40 7.74
N SER A 231 13.33 17.63 8.04
CA SER A 231 12.54 18.86 7.85
C SER A 231 12.15 19.20 6.40
N GLY A 232 12.73 18.52 5.41
CA GLY A 232 12.52 18.77 3.99
C GLY A 232 11.34 18.02 3.34
N PHE A 233 10.68 17.10 4.06
CA PHE A 233 9.64 16.27 3.47
C PHE A 233 8.44 16.05 4.42
N GLN A 234 7.26 16.44 3.94
CA GLN A 234 5.98 16.15 4.58
C GLN A 234 5.19 15.20 3.67
N PRO A 235 5.08 13.89 3.97
CA PRO A 235 4.23 13.01 3.18
C PRO A 235 2.80 13.51 3.29
N SER A 236 2.18 13.89 2.17
CA SER A 236 0.74 14.12 2.10
C SER A 236 0.03 12.79 1.91
N LEU A 237 -1.07 12.59 2.62
CA LEU A 237 -2.00 11.51 2.26
C LEU A 237 -2.48 11.71 0.81
N PRO A 238 -2.76 10.64 0.07
CA PRO A 238 -3.37 10.77 -1.26
C PRO A 238 -4.67 11.58 -1.16
N GLU A 239 -4.91 12.52 -2.08
CA GLU A 239 -6.14 13.33 -2.10
C GLU A 239 -7.43 12.48 -2.12
N GLY A 240 -7.34 11.25 -2.65
CA GLY A 240 -8.46 10.31 -2.72
C GLY A 240 -8.79 9.56 -1.43
N LEU A 241 -8.10 9.81 -0.30
CA LEU A 241 -8.23 8.99 0.91
C LEU A 241 -9.61 9.06 1.57
N TYR A 242 -10.29 10.21 1.48
CA TYR A 242 -11.60 10.46 2.10
C TYR A 242 -12.77 10.06 1.20
N ARG A 243 -12.66 8.89 0.57
CA ARG A 243 -13.69 8.32 -0.32
C ARG A 243 -14.20 7.02 0.27
N ALA A 244 -15.51 6.82 0.20
CA ALA A 244 -16.18 5.66 0.80
C ALA A 244 -15.62 4.31 0.31
N GLU A 245 -15.15 4.22 -0.94
CA GLU A 245 -14.44 3.04 -1.46
C GLU A 245 -13.25 2.61 -0.59
N LEU A 246 -12.42 3.56 -0.17
CA LEU A 246 -11.20 3.30 0.62
C LEU A 246 -11.50 3.15 2.11
N LEU A 247 -12.67 3.62 2.54
CA LEU A 247 -13.14 3.51 3.92
C LEU A 247 -14.15 2.38 4.11
N SER A 248 -14.34 1.54 3.09
CA SER A 248 -15.24 0.40 3.16
C SER A 248 -14.75 -0.57 4.23
N THR A 249 -15.64 -0.94 5.16
CA THR A 249 -15.33 -1.85 6.27
C THR A 249 -15.75 -3.28 5.96
N GLY A 250 -15.79 -3.67 4.68
CA GLY A 250 -16.15 -5.03 4.28
C GLY A 250 -15.44 -6.07 5.16
N GLY A 251 -16.09 -7.20 5.44
CA GLY A 251 -15.70 -8.23 6.42
C GLY A 251 -14.38 -8.97 6.17
N GLU A 252 -13.39 -8.30 5.58
CA GLU A 252 -12.03 -8.75 5.38
C GLU A 252 -11.27 -8.80 6.71
N ARG A 253 -10.44 -9.83 6.87
CA ARG A 253 -9.59 -9.95 8.05
C ARG A 253 -8.64 -8.75 8.18
N PRO A 254 -8.24 -8.38 9.40
CA PRO A 254 -7.22 -7.37 9.61
C PRO A 254 -5.90 -7.71 8.91
N LEU A 255 -5.18 -6.66 8.51
CA LEU A 255 -3.92 -6.72 7.80
C LEU A 255 -2.77 -7.19 8.69
N ARG A 256 -1.84 -7.91 8.06
CA ARG A 256 -0.58 -8.37 8.63
C ARG A 256 0.54 -7.84 7.76
N VAL A 257 1.39 -6.99 8.33
CA VAL A 257 2.43 -6.26 7.59
C VAL A 257 3.80 -6.60 8.15
N LEU A 258 4.76 -6.88 7.26
CA LEU A 258 6.16 -7.15 7.60
C LEU A 258 7.04 -6.01 7.08
N SER A 259 7.85 -5.42 7.95
CA SER A 259 8.85 -4.39 7.63
C SER A 259 10.24 -4.90 7.97
N LEU A 260 11.17 -4.82 7.01
CA LEU A 260 12.55 -5.28 7.14
C LEU A 260 13.53 -4.12 6.95
N ASP A 261 14.32 -3.82 7.97
CA ASP A 261 15.33 -2.77 7.92
C ASP A 261 16.50 -3.13 7.00
N GLY A 262 17.22 -2.10 6.51
CA GLY A 262 18.50 -2.28 5.84
C GLY A 262 19.67 -2.50 6.82
N GLY A 263 20.68 -3.27 6.38
CA GLY A 263 21.81 -3.58 7.26
C GLY A 263 22.89 -4.55 6.77
N GLY A 264 23.03 -4.77 5.47
CA GLY A 264 24.10 -5.59 4.88
C GLY A 264 24.05 -7.07 5.30
N VAL A 265 25.19 -7.68 5.60
CA VAL A 265 25.28 -9.10 6.02
C VAL A 265 24.42 -9.41 7.25
N ARG A 266 24.10 -8.40 8.05
CA ARG A 266 23.32 -8.52 9.29
C ARG A 266 21.85 -8.87 9.04
N GLY A 267 21.35 -8.82 7.80
CA GLY A 267 20.02 -9.30 7.43
C GLY A 267 19.77 -10.78 7.77
N LEU A 268 20.83 -11.59 7.94
CA LEU A 268 20.70 -12.95 8.47
C LEU A 268 20.05 -12.95 9.86
N SER A 269 20.36 -11.97 10.71
CA SER A 269 19.75 -11.85 12.02
C SER A 269 18.24 -11.64 11.89
N SER A 270 17.82 -10.74 11.00
CA SER A 270 16.41 -10.46 10.72
C SER A 270 15.67 -11.70 10.20
N LEU A 271 16.30 -12.50 9.34
CA LEU A 271 15.73 -13.77 8.86
C LEU A 271 15.58 -14.82 9.97
N HIS A 272 16.54 -14.92 10.89
CA HIS A 272 16.42 -15.84 12.03
C HIS A 272 15.34 -15.39 13.02
N LEU A 273 15.18 -14.09 13.26
CA LEU A 273 14.06 -13.55 14.05
C LEU A 273 12.72 -13.84 13.38
N LEU A 274 12.62 -13.62 12.06
CA LEU A 274 11.42 -13.95 11.30
C LEU A 274 11.11 -15.45 11.34
N SER A 275 12.12 -16.32 11.22
CA SER A 275 11.96 -17.77 11.34
C SER A 275 11.40 -18.16 12.71
N ALA A 276 11.87 -17.53 13.78
CA ALA A 276 11.36 -17.78 15.13
C ALA A 276 9.87 -17.41 15.28
N VAL A 277 9.44 -16.29 14.68
CA VAL A 277 8.03 -15.88 14.65
C VAL A 277 7.20 -16.82 13.78
N MET A 278 7.61 -17.06 12.54
CA MET A 278 6.90 -17.89 11.56
C MET A 278 6.74 -19.34 12.05
N THR A 279 7.77 -19.91 12.68
CA THR A 279 7.71 -21.27 13.24
C THR A 279 6.67 -21.39 14.36
N ARG A 280 6.40 -20.31 15.11
CA ARG A 280 5.37 -20.30 16.16
C ARG A 280 3.98 -19.96 15.62
N ALA A 281 3.91 -19.09 14.60
CA ALA A 281 2.64 -18.57 14.08
C ALA A 281 2.04 -19.44 12.96
N ALA A 282 2.86 -19.87 12.01
CA ALA A 282 2.42 -20.54 10.81
C ALA A 282 3.50 -21.50 10.27
N PRO A 283 3.77 -22.62 10.98
CA PRO A 283 4.81 -23.57 10.57
C PRO A 283 4.59 -24.08 9.14
N GLY A 284 5.64 -24.08 8.33
CA GLY A 284 5.60 -24.57 6.94
C GLY A 284 4.94 -23.63 5.94
N LYS A 285 4.41 -22.48 6.38
CA LYS A 285 3.88 -21.44 5.49
C LYS A 285 4.99 -20.51 5.02
N LYS A 286 4.86 -20.02 3.80
CA LYS A 286 5.69 -18.94 3.26
C LYS A 286 5.26 -17.60 3.85
N PRO A 287 6.17 -16.64 4.04
CA PRO A 287 5.78 -15.31 4.53
C PRO A 287 4.72 -14.63 3.65
N CYS A 288 4.76 -14.80 2.33
CA CYS A 288 3.76 -14.24 1.41
C CYS A 288 2.35 -14.84 1.58
N GLU A 289 2.21 -15.99 2.24
CA GLU A 289 0.90 -16.57 2.61
C GLU A 289 0.36 -16.02 3.95
N VAL A 290 1.22 -15.37 4.75
CA VAL A 290 0.90 -14.92 6.12
C VAL A 290 0.74 -13.41 6.16
N PHE A 291 1.60 -12.67 5.46
CA PHE A 291 1.61 -11.21 5.41
C PHE A 291 0.92 -10.70 4.15
N ASP A 292 0.05 -9.70 4.31
CA ASP A 292 -0.61 -9.02 3.20
C ASP A 292 0.32 -8.07 2.45
N MET A 293 1.38 -7.59 3.11
CA MET A 293 2.40 -6.76 2.50
C MET A 293 3.74 -6.96 3.19
N ILE A 294 4.79 -7.15 2.39
CA ILE A 294 6.17 -7.27 2.86
C ILE A 294 6.98 -6.11 2.28
N GLY A 295 7.47 -5.23 3.16
CA GLY A 295 8.25 -4.06 2.82
C GLY A 295 9.69 -4.13 3.32
N GLY A 296 10.64 -3.56 2.57
CA GLY A 296 12.01 -3.46 3.05
C GLY A 296 12.90 -2.43 2.35
N THR A 297 14.02 -2.11 3.02
CA THR A 297 15.08 -1.22 2.52
C THR A 297 16.41 -1.96 2.43
N SER A 298 17.23 -1.70 1.41
CA SER A 298 18.56 -2.32 1.27
C SER A 298 18.46 -3.84 1.29
N THR A 299 19.33 -4.50 2.05
CA THR A 299 19.20 -5.91 2.45
C THR A 299 17.77 -6.33 2.79
N GLY A 300 17.03 -5.55 3.58
CA GLY A 300 15.64 -5.84 3.93
C GLY A 300 14.72 -5.82 2.71
N GLY A 301 14.97 -4.93 1.75
CA GLY A 301 14.27 -4.87 0.46
C GLY A 301 14.60 -6.07 -0.43
N TYR A 302 15.86 -6.49 -0.46
CA TYR A 302 16.25 -7.72 -1.16
C TYR A 302 15.59 -8.97 -0.54
N ILE A 303 15.57 -9.06 0.79
CA ILE A 303 14.86 -10.13 1.52
C ILE A 303 13.35 -10.05 1.25
N ALA A 304 12.75 -8.85 1.20
CA ALA A 304 11.33 -8.67 0.87
C ALA A 304 11.00 -9.22 -0.53
N ILE A 305 11.88 -9.01 -1.52
CA ILE A 305 11.75 -9.63 -2.85
C ILE A 305 11.83 -11.15 -2.76
N MET A 306 12.81 -11.70 -2.03
CA MET A 306 12.98 -13.15 -1.89
C MET A 306 11.75 -13.82 -1.25
N LEU A 307 11.24 -13.25 -0.16
CA LEU A 307 10.12 -13.81 0.61
C LEU A 307 8.76 -13.56 -0.02
N GLY A 308 8.54 -12.36 -0.56
CA GLY A 308 7.29 -11.94 -1.20
C GLY A 308 7.25 -12.37 -2.65
N ARG A 309 7.99 -11.66 -3.51
CA ARG A 309 7.90 -11.79 -4.97
C ARG A 309 8.40 -13.14 -5.50
N LEU A 310 9.48 -13.68 -4.93
CA LEU A 310 10.05 -14.98 -5.31
C LEU A 310 9.49 -16.14 -4.47
N ARG A 311 8.56 -15.85 -3.55
CA ARG A 311 7.80 -16.83 -2.76
C ARG A 311 8.67 -17.88 -2.07
N MET A 312 9.81 -17.47 -1.53
CA MET A 312 10.72 -18.36 -0.81
C MET A 312 10.23 -18.63 0.61
N THR A 313 10.55 -19.81 1.15
CA THR A 313 10.42 -20.04 2.59
C THR A 313 11.52 -19.26 3.33
N VAL A 314 11.34 -19.02 4.63
CA VAL A 314 12.37 -18.35 5.44
C VAL A 314 13.67 -19.14 5.42
N ASP A 315 13.61 -20.47 5.49
CA ASP A 315 14.80 -21.34 5.48
C ASP A 315 15.55 -21.31 4.15
N GLU A 316 14.83 -21.37 3.02
CA GLU A 316 15.46 -21.19 1.70
C GLU A 316 16.13 -19.81 1.60
N CYS A 317 15.45 -18.78 2.12
CA CYS A 317 15.97 -17.42 2.10
C CYS A 317 17.25 -17.29 2.94
N ILE A 318 17.30 -17.89 4.14
CA ILE A 318 18.51 -17.92 4.99
C ILE A 318 19.68 -18.55 4.24
N GLN A 319 19.47 -19.74 3.66
CA GLN A 319 20.52 -20.48 2.96
C GLN A 319 21.08 -19.67 1.78
N LYS A 320 20.20 -19.21 0.88
CA LYS A 320 20.61 -18.45 -0.31
C LYS A 320 21.24 -17.11 0.07
N TYR A 321 20.68 -16.41 1.06
CA TYR A 321 21.23 -15.13 1.51
C TYR A 321 22.62 -15.32 2.09
N GLN A 322 22.84 -16.33 2.94
CA GLN A 322 24.17 -16.64 3.48
C GLN A 322 25.19 -16.95 2.38
N GLU A 323 24.82 -17.79 1.41
CA GLU A 323 25.68 -18.11 0.25
C GLU A 323 26.05 -16.86 -0.56
N PHE A 324 25.10 -15.94 -0.75
CA PHE A 324 25.32 -14.72 -1.52
C PHE A 324 26.20 -13.74 -0.75
N MET A 325 25.96 -13.52 0.53
CA MET A 325 26.76 -12.62 1.37
C MET A 325 28.23 -13.05 1.39
N VAL A 326 28.51 -14.35 1.47
CA VAL A 326 29.89 -14.87 1.38
C VAL A 326 30.49 -14.55 0.01
N GLN A 327 29.78 -14.81 -1.09
CA GLN A 327 30.31 -14.55 -2.43
C GLN A 327 30.53 -13.06 -2.73
N ILE A 328 29.67 -12.19 -2.21
CA ILE A 328 29.73 -10.74 -2.42
C ILE A 328 30.85 -10.12 -1.58
N PHE A 329 30.95 -10.49 -0.29
CA PHE A 329 31.78 -9.78 0.67
C PHE A 329 33.13 -10.46 0.99
N ASN A 330 33.48 -11.56 0.33
CA ASN A 330 34.75 -12.28 0.51
C ASN A 330 35.95 -11.62 -0.21
N LYS A 331 36.18 -10.33 0.08
CA LYS A 331 37.38 -9.58 -0.35
C LYS A 331 38.22 -9.18 0.86
N GLY A 332 39.54 -9.32 0.75
CA GLY A 332 40.48 -8.84 1.77
C GLY A 332 40.58 -7.31 1.81
N ILE A 333 41.01 -6.74 2.94
CA ILE A 333 41.13 -5.27 3.13
C ILE A 333 41.98 -4.59 2.04
N VAL A 334 43.05 -5.25 1.60
CA VAL A 334 43.95 -4.74 0.54
C VAL A 334 43.24 -4.64 -0.80
N GLU A 335 42.43 -5.65 -1.14
CA GLU A 335 41.67 -5.72 -2.39
C GLU A 335 40.55 -4.67 -2.41
N LYS A 336 39.79 -4.53 -1.32
CA LYS A 336 38.77 -3.47 -1.18
C LYS A 336 39.35 -2.07 -1.33
N THR A 337 40.50 -1.80 -0.70
CA THR A 337 41.14 -0.47 -0.75
C THR A 337 41.65 -0.16 -2.15
N ALA A 338 42.17 -1.16 -2.86
CA ALA A 338 42.60 -1.00 -4.25
C ALA A 338 41.40 -0.72 -5.16
N ASP A 339 40.34 -1.51 -5.07
CA ASP A 339 39.13 -1.31 -5.89
C ASP A 339 38.51 0.07 -5.65
N PHE A 340 38.44 0.53 -4.40
CA PHE A 340 37.94 1.88 -4.10
C PHE A 340 38.80 2.99 -4.71
N LEU A 341 40.13 2.83 -4.73
CA LEU A 341 41.04 3.80 -5.33
C LEU A 341 40.96 3.84 -6.86
N PHE A 342 40.73 2.69 -7.50
CA PHE A 342 40.70 2.57 -8.96
C PHE A 342 39.32 2.80 -9.57
N ASN A 343 38.28 2.30 -8.92
CA ASN A 343 36.92 2.27 -9.46
C ASN A 343 35.96 3.21 -8.71
N GLY A 344 36.23 3.51 -7.43
CA GLY A 344 35.39 4.38 -6.58
C GLY A 344 34.48 3.62 -5.61
N GLU A 345 34.50 2.29 -5.65
CA GLU A 345 33.66 1.40 -4.84
C GLU A 345 34.44 0.21 -4.27
N PHE A 346 33.96 -0.36 -3.15
CA PHE A 346 34.58 -1.51 -2.49
C PHE A 346 34.28 -2.86 -3.16
N TYR A 347 33.16 -2.97 -3.89
CA TYR A 347 32.66 -4.24 -4.41
C TYR A 347 32.18 -4.15 -5.86
N ASP A 348 32.38 -5.25 -6.59
CA ASP A 348 31.97 -5.41 -7.99
C ASP A 348 30.47 -5.69 -8.08
N GLU A 349 29.71 -4.75 -8.66
CA GLU A 349 28.27 -4.87 -8.87
C GLU A 349 27.90 -6.04 -9.81
N GLY A 350 28.80 -6.44 -10.70
CA GLY A 350 28.59 -7.52 -11.65
C GLY A 350 28.51 -8.90 -10.98
N ILE A 351 29.09 -9.06 -9.78
CA ILE A 351 28.90 -10.27 -8.96
C ILE A 351 27.49 -10.26 -8.36
N LEU A 352 27.10 -9.14 -7.75
CA LEU A 352 25.78 -8.97 -7.14
C LEU A 352 24.66 -9.17 -8.17
N GLU A 353 24.76 -8.49 -9.33
CA GLU A 353 23.81 -8.63 -10.44
C GLU A 353 23.69 -10.08 -10.90
N ARG A 354 24.82 -10.76 -11.12
CA ARG A 354 24.83 -12.15 -11.61
C ARG A 354 24.15 -13.10 -10.63
N LEU A 355 24.43 -12.97 -9.34
CA LEU A 355 23.81 -13.79 -8.30
C LEU A 355 22.30 -13.57 -8.24
N ILE A 356 21.87 -12.31 -8.28
CA ILE A 356 20.44 -11.97 -8.28
C ILE A 356 19.77 -12.53 -9.54
N LYS A 357 20.33 -12.30 -10.74
CA LYS A 357 19.79 -12.83 -12.01
C LYS A 357 19.70 -14.35 -12.01
N GLN A 358 20.68 -15.03 -11.43
CA GLN A 358 20.66 -16.48 -11.29
C GLN A 358 19.50 -16.94 -10.39
N LEU A 359 19.32 -16.30 -9.23
CA LEU A 359 18.21 -16.61 -8.33
C LEU A 359 16.85 -16.33 -9.00
N VAL A 360 16.71 -15.20 -9.68
CA VAL A 360 15.48 -14.83 -10.40
C VAL A 360 15.17 -15.87 -11.47
N LYS A 361 16.17 -16.30 -12.25
CA LYS A 361 16.01 -17.37 -13.24
C LYS A 361 15.64 -18.71 -12.61
N GLU A 362 16.24 -19.06 -11.48
CA GLU A 362 15.93 -20.29 -10.73
C GLU A 362 14.47 -20.31 -10.25
N LYS A 363 13.93 -19.16 -9.80
CA LYS A 363 12.59 -19.07 -9.21
C LYS A 363 11.47 -18.74 -10.20
N THR A 364 11.77 -18.05 -11.29
CA THR A 364 10.77 -17.59 -12.27
C THR A 364 10.91 -18.22 -13.65
N GLY A 365 12.06 -18.83 -13.95
CA GLY A 365 12.42 -19.31 -15.29
C GLY A 365 13.03 -18.23 -16.21
N ASP A 366 12.98 -16.96 -15.81
CA ASP A 366 13.45 -15.82 -16.61
C ASP A 366 14.30 -14.86 -15.76
N SER A 367 15.58 -14.69 -16.09
CA SER A 367 16.46 -13.76 -15.35
C SER A 367 16.03 -12.29 -15.47
N GLU A 368 15.23 -11.95 -16.47
CA GLU A 368 14.76 -10.60 -16.76
C GLU A 368 13.27 -10.40 -16.38
N ALA A 369 12.72 -11.30 -15.55
CA ALA A 369 11.34 -11.21 -15.08
C ALA A 369 11.05 -9.85 -14.42
N LYS A 370 9.87 -9.28 -14.74
CA LYS A 370 9.37 -8.03 -14.17
C LYS A 370 9.05 -8.17 -12.68
N LEU A 371 9.28 -7.10 -11.93
CA LEU A 371 8.90 -7.03 -10.52
C LEU A 371 7.37 -7.10 -10.37
N LEU A 372 6.65 -6.33 -11.18
CA LEU A 372 5.19 -6.35 -11.25
C LEU A 372 4.67 -7.74 -11.64
N GLU A 373 3.69 -8.24 -10.89
CA GLU A 373 2.99 -9.49 -11.17
C GLU A 373 1.50 -9.31 -10.86
N GLU A 374 0.65 -9.31 -11.89
CA GLU A 374 -0.79 -9.16 -11.69
C GLU A 374 -1.35 -10.30 -10.84
N GLY A 375 -2.06 -9.94 -9.77
CA GLY A 375 -2.61 -10.90 -8.81
C GLY A 375 -1.55 -11.63 -7.97
N GLY A 376 -0.29 -11.21 -8.02
CA GLY A 376 0.79 -11.72 -7.18
C GLY A 376 0.79 -11.17 -5.75
N GLU A 377 1.60 -11.76 -4.89
CA GLU A 377 1.72 -11.38 -3.48
C GLU A 377 2.49 -10.04 -3.33
N PRO A 378 2.01 -9.10 -2.49
CA PRO A 378 2.60 -7.76 -2.42
C PRO A 378 4.00 -7.72 -1.79
N ALA A 379 4.99 -7.38 -2.62
CA ALA A 379 6.34 -7.02 -2.22
C ALA A 379 6.58 -5.54 -2.51
N PHE A 380 7.10 -4.84 -1.51
CA PHE A 380 7.38 -3.41 -1.53
C PHE A 380 8.85 -3.17 -1.20
N VAL A 381 9.53 -2.42 -2.07
CA VAL A 381 10.96 -2.15 -1.92
C VAL A 381 11.22 -0.67 -2.09
N MET A 382 12.06 -0.12 -1.23
CA MET A 382 12.47 1.28 -1.32
C MET A 382 13.86 1.43 -1.94
N ALA A 383 13.99 2.38 -2.85
CA ALA A 383 15.27 2.88 -3.37
C ALA A 383 15.24 4.41 -3.40
N VAL A 384 16.39 5.08 -3.42
CA VAL A 384 16.45 6.56 -3.43
C VAL A 384 16.98 7.03 -4.78
N SER A 385 16.37 8.05 -5.36
CA SER A 385 16.91 8.67 -6.57
C SER A 385 18.12 9.53 -6.24
N GLN A 386 19.25 9.28 -6.90
CA GLN A 386 20.51 10.01 -6.70
C GLN A 386 20.36 11.52 -6.99
N GLN A 387 19.49 11.89 -7.94
CA GLN A 387 19.29 13.28 -8.37
C GLN A 387 18.39 14.09 -7.43
N ALA A 388 17.75 13.45 -6.44
CA ALA A 388 16.75 14.11 -5.60
C ALA A 388 16.78 13.72 -4.11
N GLY A 389 17.88 13.15 -3.62
CA GLY A 389 17.99 12.61 -2.24
C GLY A 389 17.73 13.59 -1.08
N ASN A 390 17.66 14.90 -1.35
CA ASN A 390 17.46 15.93 -0.32
C ASN A 390 16.05 16.56 -0.35
N ASN A 391 15.35 16.45 -1.50
CA ASN A 391 14.11 17.18 -1.77
C ASN A 391 12.98 16.27 -2.31
N ARG A 392 13.19 14.94 -2.38
CA ARG A 392 12.16 13.95 -2.72
C ARG A 392 12.32 12.71 -1.83
N GLY A 393 11.20 12.09 -1.45
CA GLY A 393 11.18 10.81 -0.73
C GLY A 393 11.75 9.65 -1.56
N PRO A 394 11.93 8.46 -0.95
CA PRO A 394 12.36 7.26 -1.67
C PRO A 394 11.34 6.87 -2.75
N MET A 395 11.83 6.30 -3.83
CA MET A 395 11.03 5.66 -4.87
C MET A 395 10.53 4.30 -4.38
N PHE A 396 9.24 4.05 -4.58
CA PHE A 396 8.58 2.79 -4.24
C PHE A 396 8.56 1.86 -5.44
N LEU A 397 9.31 0.77 -5.32
CA LEU A 397 9.38 -0.31 -6.30
C LEU A 397 8.44 -1.43 -5.84
N ARG A 398 7.40 -1.72 -6.64
CA ARG A 398 6.25 -2.53 -6.22
C ARG A 398 6.06 -3.73 -7.13
N SER A 399 5.66 -4.86 -6.56
CA SER A 399 5.20 -6.02 -7.35
C SER A 399 3.71 -5.96 -7.71
N TYR A 400 3.03 -4.87 -7.38
CA TYR A 400 1.58 -4.68 -7.52
C TYR A 400 1.27 -3.25 -7.98
N HIS A 401 0.05 -3.04 -8.46
CA HIS A 401 -0.46 -1.71 -8.77
C HIS A 401 -1.01 -1.03 -7.52
N ASN A 402 -0.60 0.22 -7.31
CA ASN A 402 -1.27 1.12 -6.38
C ASN A 402 -2.28 1.97 -7.17
N LYS A 403 -3.56 1.89 -6.82
CA LYS A 403 -4.62 2.61 -7.54
C LYS A 403 -4.61 4.12 -7.30
N GLN A 404 -3.89 4.58 -6.29
CA GLN A 404 -3.77 5.98 -5.90
C GLN A 404 -2.47 6.61 -6.38
N ASP A 405 -1.46 5.81 -6.76
CA ASP A 405 -0.13 6.30 -7.13
C ASP A 405 0.45 5.50 -8.30
N MET A 406 0.87 6.22 -9.34
CA MET A 406 1.44 5.60 -10.54
C MET A 406 2.90 5.24 -10.30
N SER A 407 3.29 4.00 -10.64
CA SER A 407 4.69 3.60 -10.55
C SER A 407 5.53 4.41 -11.55
N ALA A 408 6.61 5.02 -11.05
CA ALA A 408 7.60 5.70 -11.89
C ALA A 408 8.41 4.73 -12.77
N LEU A 409 8.52 3.47 -12.34
CA LEU A 409 9.25 2.40 -13.03
C LEU A 409 8.39 1.13 -13.08
N PRO A 410 7.30 1.12 -13.87
CA PRO A 410 6.34 0.02 -13.88
C PRO A 410 6.88 -1.27 -14.51
N ASP A 411 7.91 -1.15 -15.37
CA ASP A 411 8.57 -2.27 -16.06
C ASP A 411 9.88 -2.71 -15.41
N ILE A 412 10.21 -2.21 -14.22
CA ILE A 412 11.45 -2.59 -13.54
C ILE A 412 11.51 -4.10 -13.32
N LYS A 413 12.68 -4.68 -13.56
CA LYS A 413 12.92 -6.10 -13.37
C LYS A 413 13.22 -6.41 -11.91
N ILE A 414 12.99 -7.65 -11.51
CA ILE A 414 13.27 -8.10 -10.14
C ILE A 414 14.74 -7.84 -9.77
N TRP A 415 15.66 -8.13 -10.70
CA TRP A 415 17.09 -7.94 -10.45
C TRP A 415 17.49 -6.46 -10.37
N GLU A 416 16.87 -5.60 -11.17
CA GLU A 416 17.10 -4.15 -11.15
C GLU A 416 16.64 -3.56 -9.83
N ALA A 417 15.45 -3.95 -9.35
CA ALA A 417 14.92 -3.50 -8.07
C ALA A 417 15.77 -3.95 -6.88
N ALA A 418 16.20 -5.22 -6.86
CA ALA A 418 17.08 -5.76 -5.83
C ALA A 418 18.47 -5.08 -5.81
N ARG A 419 19.03 -4.77 -6.99
CA ARG A 419 20.31 -4.05 -7.11
C ARG A 419 20.15 -2.58 -6.73
N ALA A 420 19.06 -1.92 -7.12
CA ALA A 420 18.77 -0.54 -6.76
C ALA A 420 18.67 -0.33 -5.25
N THR A 421 17.88 -1.17 -4.56
CA THR A 421 17.70 -1.02 -3.11
C THR A 421 19.00 -1.28 -2.35
N SER A 422 19.89 -2.15 -2.85
CA SER A 422 21.14 -2.56 -2.19
C SER A 422 22.38 -1.77 -2.64
N ALA A 423 22.23 -0.74 -3.48
CA ALA A 423 23.34 0.03 -4.06
C ALA A 423 23.90 1.07 -3.06
N ALA A 424 24.46 0.58 -1.94
CA ALA A 424 24.94 1.43 -0.86
C ALA A 424 26.13 2.28 -1.33
N PRO A 425 26.12 3.61 -1.13
CA PRO A 425 27.24 4.48 -1.51
C PRO A 425 28.57 4.01 -0.94
N ALA A 426 29.65 4.13 -1.74
CA ALA A 426 30.99 3.57 -1.51
C ALA A 426 31.08 2.03 -1.52
N TYR A 427 30.01 1.29 -1.28
CA TYR A 427 30.00 -0.18 -1.40
C TYR A 427 29.76 -0.63 -2.84
N PHE A 428 28.76 -0.06 -3.52
CA PHE A 428 28.38 -0.40 -4.89
C PHE A 428 28.08 0.86 -5.71
N SER A 429 28.35 0.78 -7.02
CA SER A 429 27.94 1.81 -7.98
C SER A 429 26.40 1.98 -8.04
N PRO A 430 25.87 3.18 -8.31
CA PRO A 430 24.45 3.40 -8.59
C PRO A 430 23.94 2.61 -9.80
N ILE A 431 22.61 2.43 -9.90
CA ILE A 431 21.96 1.83 -11.08
C ILE A 431 21.15 2.86 -11.83
N THR A 432 21.22 2.84 -13.17
CA THR A 432 20.32 3.62 -14.01
C THR A 432 19.26 2.68 -14.59
N VAL A 433 17.99 3.00 -14.34
CA VAL A 433 16.81 2.29 -14.86
C VAL A 433 15.85 3.33 -15.41
N GLY A 434 15.53 3.25 -16.70
CA GLY A 434 14.82 4.34 -17.38
C GLY A 434 15.57 5.67 -17.23
N ASP A 435 14.85 6.72 -16.84
CA ASP A 435 15.40 8.06 -16.61
C ASP A 435 15.94 8.27 -15.18
N TYR A 436 15.93 7.23 -14.34
CA TYR A 436 16.28 7.34 -12.93
C TYR A 436 17.62 6.68 -12.64
N THR A 437 18.51 7.43 -12.00
CA THR A 437 19.67 6.85 -11.31
C THR A 437 19.33 6.63 -9.84
N LEU A 438 19.37 5.38 -9.40
CA LEU A 438 18.96 4.91 -8.08
C LEU A 438 20.17 4.48 -7.25
N VAL A 439 20.08 4.75 -5.95
CA VAL A 439 21.00 4.36 -4.87
C VAL A 439 20.21 3.73 -3.72
N ASP A 440 20.93 3.14 -2.77
CA ASP A 440 20.32 2.44 -1.63
C ASP A 440 19.34 3.32 -0.83
N GLY A 441 18.18 2.74 -0.51
CA GLY A 441 17.14 3.40 0.28
C GLY A 441 17.56 3.70 1.73
N GLY A 442 18.65 3.11 2.22
CA GLY A 442 19.28 3.41 3.50
C GLY A 442 19.68 4.88 3.64
N LEU A 443 19.89 5.57 2.51
CA LEU A 443 19.98 7.03 2.47
C LEU A 443 18.62 7.68 2.72
N GLY A 444 18.29 7.87 4.00
CA GLY A 444 17.09 8.61 4.43
C GLY A 444 15.85 7.75 4.71
N ALA A 445 15.85 6.46 4.34
CA ALA A 445 14.72 5.56 4.58
C ALA A 445 15.16 4.15 5.03
N ASN A 446 16.21 4.02 5.85
CA ASN A 446 16.73 2.71 6.28
C ASN A 446 15.71 1.84 7.05
N ASN A 447 14.79 2.49 7.77
CA ASN A 447 13.63 1.85 8.38
C ASN A 447 12.38 2.15 7.52
N PRO A 448 11.73 1.13 6.90
CA PRO A 448 10.56 1.34 6.04
C PRO A 448 9.29 1.82 6.72
N LEU A 449 9.23 1.83 8.05
CA LEU A 449 7.97 1.90 8.80
C LEU A 449 6.97 2.96 8.33
N GLY A 450 7.39 4.23 8.27
CA GLY A 450 6.50 5.32 7.86
C GLY A 450 6.03 5.17 6.41
N TRP A 451 6.96 4.86 5.51
CA TRP A 451 6.71 4.69 4.09
C TRP A 451 5.80 3.50 3.78
N LEU A 452 6.07 2.36 4.43
CA LEU A 452 5.27 1.15 4.30
C LEU A 452 3.86 1.37 4.86
N TRP A 453 3.71 2.12 5.95
CA TRP A 453 2.39 2.47 6.47
C TRP A 453 1.61 3.36 5.49
N THR A 454 2.24 4.40 4.91
CA THR A 454 1.60 5.22 3.87
C THR A 454 1.18 4.38 2.68
N GLU A 455 2.01 3.43 2.25
CA GLU A 455 1.67 2.52 1.16
C GLU A 455 0.49 1.59 1.52
N VAL A 456 0.47 1.04 2.74
CA VAL A 456 -0.65 0.23 3.25
C VAL A 456 -1.96 1.02 3.19
N LEU A 457 -1.95 2.30 3.60
CA LEU A 457 -3.13 3.17 3.51
C LEU A 457 -3.57 3.43 2.07
N GLY A 458 -2.62 3.65 1.16
CA GLY A 458 -2.91 3.88 -0.26
C GLY A 458 -3.47 2.65 -0.98
N VAL A 459 -3.02 1.45 -0.60
CA VAL A 459 -3.39 0.18 -1.24
C VAL A 459 -4.66 -0.43 -0.66
N PHE A 460 -4.74 -0.50 0.68
CA PHE A 460 -5.83 -1.19 1.38
C PHE A 460 -6.87 -0.25 1.99
N GLY A 461 -6.60 1.05 1.99
CA GLY A 461 -7.48 2.04 2.59
C GLY A 461 -7.31 2.16 4.11
N PRO A 462 -7.70 3.30 4.71
CA PRO A 462 -7.50 3.53 6.15
C PRO A 462 -8.45 2.77 7.07
N ALA A 463 -9.60 2.32 6.56
CA ALA A 463 -10.59 1.64 7.38
C ALA A 463 -10.19 0.19 7.71
N ARG A 464 -9.30 -0.42 6.90
CA ARG A 464 -8.88 -1.79 7.11
C ARG A 464 -7.93 -1.87 8.30
N ALA A 465 -8.40 -2.47 9.39
CA ALA A 465 -7.61 -2.61 10.60
C ALA A 465 -6.33 -3.43 10.34
N THR A 466 -5.23 -3.08 11.01
CA THR A 466 -4.04 -3.93 11.09
C THR A 466 -4.08 -4.73 12.41
N SER A 467 -3.91 -6.05 12.34
CA SER A 467 -3.78 -6.93 13.52
C SER A 467 -2.33 -7.08 13.95
N CYS A 468 -1.41 -7.14 13.00
CA CYS A 468 0.01 -7.29 13.27
C CYS A 468 0.83 -6.42 12.31
N PHE A 469 1.64 -5.54 12.87
CA PHE A 469 2.69 -4.84 12.16
C PHE A 469 4.03 -5.27 12.78
N LEU A 470 4.74 -6.18 12.11
CA LEU A 470 6.03 -6.70 12.55
C LEU A 470 7.17 -5.97 11.85
N SER A 471 8.01 -5.29 12.62
CA SER A 471 9.23 -4.65 12.18
C SER A 471 10.44 -5.40 12.71
N ILE A 472 11.36 -5.77 11.83
CA ILE A 472 12.57 -6.51 12.20
C ILE A 472 13.79 -5.71 11.79
N GLY A 473 14.60 -5.35 12.79
CA GLY A 473 15.88 -4.68 12.61
C GLY A 473 17.03 -5.65 12.31
N THR A 474 18.18 -5.09 11.92
CA THR A 474 19.41 -5.85 11.61
C THR A 474 20.47 -5.72 12.71
N GLY A 475 20.08 -5.37 13.92
CA GLY A 475 20.96 -5.12 15.07
C GLY A 475 21.38 -3.65 15.22
N MET A 476 21.63 -3.24 16.47
CA MET A 476 22.10 -1.89 16.81
C MET A 476 23.63 -1.82 16.76
N ALA A 477 24.18 -0.96 15.89
CA ALA A 477 25.62 -0.71 15.85
C ALA A 477 26.07 0.22 16.99
N ALA A 478 27.36 0.19 17.31
CA ALA A 478 27.93 1.09 18.31
C ALA A 478 27.96 2.55 17.86
N ASN A 479 27.85 3.47 18.83
CA ASN A 479 27.96 4.91 18.58
C ASN A 479 29.29 5.22 17.90
N GLN A 480 29.24 5.86 16.72
CA GLN A 480 30.42 6.39 16.04
C GLN A 480 30.49 7.90 16.20
N ALA A 481 31.68 8.42 16.52
CA ALA A 481 31.92 9.85 16.56
C ALA A 481 31.96 10.43 15.13
N ILE A 482 31.23 11.52 14.90
CA ILE A 482 31.30 12.26 13.63
C ILE A 482 32.71 12.85 13.50
N LEU A 483 33.46 12.42 12.48
CA LEU A 483 34.80 12.92 12.21
C LEU A 483 34.77 14.38 11.74
N ALA A 484 35.71 15.19 12.24
CA ALA A 484 35.84 16.58 11.81
C ALA A 484 36.14 16.71 10.30
N PRO A 485 35.65 17.77 9.62
CA PRO A 485 35.93 18.00 8.20
C PRO A 485 37.44 18.04 7.92
N GLY A 486 37.91 17.33 6.88
CA GLY A 486 39.28 17.44 6.38
C GLY A 486 40.20 16.22 6.55
N LYS A 487 39.73 15.12 7.16
CA LYS A 487 40.43 13.82 7.07
C LYS A 487 39.86 13.01 5.90
N LEU A 488 40.51 13.10 4.74
CA LEU A 488 40.14 12.31 3.56
C LEU A 488 40.54 10.84 3.77
N GLY A 489 39.56 9.94 3.83
CA GLY A 489 39.74 8.49 3.95
C GLY A 489 38.42 7.75 3.74
N SER A 490 38.49 6.49 3.29
CA SER A 490 37.37 5.57 3.00
C SER A 490 36.29 5.52 4.09
N HIS A 491 36.69 5.69 5.35
CA HIS A 491 35.81 5.55 6.51
C HIS A 491 34.80 6.68 6.73
N VAL A 492 34.91 7.83 6.05
CA VAL A 492 33.97 8.96 6.27
C VAL A 492 32.60 8.68 5.62
N VAL A 493 32.60 8.06 4.44
CA VAL A 493 31.35 7.71 3.73
C VAL A 493 30.69 6.50 4.38
N GLU A 494 31.47 5.49 4.76
CA GLU A 494 30.99 4.34 5.57
C GLU A 494 30.39 4.81 6.89
N ALA A 495 31.05 5.71 7.62
CA ALA A 495 30.55 6.24 8.89
C ALA A 495 29.28 7.08 8.70
N ALA A 496 29.19 7.87 7.63
CA ALA A 496 27.98 8.64 7.32
C ALA A 496 26.80 7.73 6.94
N PHE A 497 27.05 6.68 6.15
CA PHE A 497 26.03 5.70 5.78
C PHE A 497 25.61 4.84 6.98
N ALA A 498 26.57 4.40 7.82
CA ALA A 498 26.29 3.71 9.07
C ALA A 498 25.47 4.59 10.02
N ALA A 499 25.80 5.87 10.15
CA ALA A 499 25.02 6.81 10.96
C ALA A 499 23.58 7.01 10.43
N ALA A 500 23.39 7.09 9.11
CA ALA A 500 22.07 7.12 8.50
C ALA A 500 21.30 5.79 8.73
N ALA A 501 22.00 4.65 8.67
CA ALA A 501 21.44 3.34 8.98
C ALA A 501 21.08 3.15 10.46
N CYS A 502 21.74 3.88 11.37
CA CYS A 502 21.52 3.83 12.82
C CYS A 502 20.30 4.65 13.31
N ASN A 503 19.61 5.40 12.44
CA ASN A 503 18.41 6.16 12.83
C ASN A 503 17.13 5.29 12.93
N THR A 504 17.26 3.96 12.93
CA THR A 504 16.14 3.01 12.96
C THR A 504 15.39 3.01 14.29
N GLU A 505 16.08 3.26 15.41
CA GLU A 505 15.47 3.18 16.75
C GLU A 505 14.68 4.43 17.16
N LEU A 506 15.11 5.63 16.75
CA LEU A 506 14.31 6.84 16.96
C LEU A 506 12.99 6.75 16.16
N THR A 507 13.09 6.29 14.90
CA THR A 507 11.93 6.01 14.04
C THR A 507 11.00 4.97 14.67
N ASN A 508 11.56 3.90 15.26
CA ASN A 508 10.81 2.87 15.97
C ASN A 508 10.07 3.40 17.22
N ILE A 509 10.72 4.20 18.07
CA ILE A 509 10.10 4.79 19.27
C ILE A 509 8.90 5.67 18.91
N LEU A 510 9.06 6.49 17.87
CA LEU A 510 8.01 7.39 17.40
C LEU A 510 6.85 6.62 16.77
N PHE A 511 7.14 5.60 15.95
CA PHE A 511 6.13 4.74 15.33
C PHE A 511 5.37 3.87 16.36
N ARG A 512 6.02 3.43 17.43
CA ARG A 512 5.38 2.66 18.51
C ARG A 512 4.34 3.49 19.28
N SER A 513 4.69 4.74 19.62
CA SER A 513 3.77 5.66 20.31
C SER A 513 2.51 5.92 19.47
N LEU A 514 2.70 6.01 18.16
CA LEU A 514 1.68 6.11 17.14
C LEU A 514 0.75 4.89 17.13
N VAL A 515 1.23 3.69 16.77
CA VAL A 515 0.36 2.51 16.57
C VAL A 515 -0.47 2.17 17.82
N ASN A 516 0.10 2.36 19.01
CA ASN A 516 -0.62 2.08 20.27
C ASN A 516 -1.72 3.10 20.58
N ALA A 517 -1.59 4.36 20.15
CA ALA A 517 -2.65 5.36 20.29
C ALA A 517 -3.88 5.07 19.41
N PHE A 518 -3.74 4.22 18.39
CA PHE A 518 -4.79 3.88 17.41
C PHE A 518 -5.37 2.46 17.59
N ALA A 519 -5.12 1.82 18.73
CA ALA A 519 -5.74 0.53 19.02
C ALA A 519 -7.25 0.73 19.34
N PRO A 520 -8.18 0.09 18.61
CA PRO A 520 -9.63 0.21 18.87
C PRO A 520 -10.02 -0.30 20.26
N ARG A 521 -9.14 -1.10 20.88
CA ARG A 521 -9.10 -1.35 22.32
C ARG A 521 -7.76 -0.82 22.82
N PRO A 522 -7.73 0.07 23.83
CA PRO A 522 -6.49 0.67 24.36
C PRO A 522 -5.41 -0.31 24.87
N MET A 523 -5.69 -1.63 24.87
CA MET A 523 -4.89 -2.66 25.53
C MET A 523 -4.29 -3.73 24.58
N ASP A 524 -4.67 -3.76 23.29
CA ASP A 524 -4.17 -4.82 22.37
C ASP A 524 -2.94 -4.33 21.58
N LYS A 525 -1.80 -4.98 21.81
CA LYS A 525 -0.53 -4.68 21.13
C LYS A 525 -0.58 -5.15 19.66
N LYS A 526 -0.43 -4.19 18.74
CA LYS A 526 -0.47 -4.44 17.28
C LYS A 526 0.88 -4.28 16.60
N TYR A 527 1.78 -3.52 17.21
CA TYR A 527 3.13 -3.28 16.71
C TYR A 527 4.16 -4.12 17.45
N TRP A 528 5.00 -4.80 16.70
CA TRP A 528 6.04 -5.68 17.19
C TRP A 528 7.36 -5.26 16.58
N ARG A 529 8.32 -4.83 17.41
CA ARG A 529 9.69 -4.58 17.00
C ARG A 529 10.57 -5.69 17.54
N LEU A 530 11.31 -6.35 16.65
CA LEU A 530 12.37 -7.30 17.02
C LEU A 530 13.69 -6.74 16.49
N ASN A 531 14.65 -6.45 17.37
CA ASN A 531 15.96 -5.97 16.95
C ASN A 531 17.03 -6.41 17.95
N VAL A 532 18.14 -6.98 17.46
CA VAL A 532 19.20 -7.52 18.33
C VAL A 532 20.03 -6.38 18.92
N GLY A 533 20.00 -6.23 20.25
CA GLY A 533 20.66 -5.15 21.00
C GLY A 533 20.12 -5.03 22.43
N GLU A 534 20.55 -4.03 23.21
CA GLU A 534 19.87 -3.68 24.46
C GLU A 534 18.56 -2.94 24.12
N GLU A 535 17.44 -3.38 24.70
CA GLU A 535 16.14 -2.73 24.51
C GLU A 535 16.15 -1.33 25.14
N ILE A 536 15.65 -0.34 24.41
CA ILE A 536 15.27 0.95 25.00
C ILE A 536 13.98 0.69 25.79
N PRO A 537 13.96 0.85 27.13
CA PRO A 537 12.81 0.51 27.96
C PRO A 537 11.54 1.25 27.51
N ALA A 538 10.40 0.57 27.66
CA ALA A 538 9.10 1.05 27.18
C ALA A 538 8.66 2.38 27.82
N TRP A 539 8.85 2.54 29.14
CA TRP A 539 8.53 3.72 29.95
C TRP A 539 9.26 3.60 31.30
N ASP A 540 9.78 4.68 31.88
CA ASP A 540 9.94 4.82 33.33
C ASP A 540 8.66 5.49 33.87
N GLU A 541 8.05 4.94 34.92
CA GLU A 541 6.89 5.55 35.59
C GLU A 541 7.30 6.86 36.27
N GLU A 542 7.04 8.02 35.66
CA GLU A 542 7.14 9.29 36.38
C GLU A 542 5.78 9.70 36.97
N LYS A 543 5.65 9.57 38.30
CA LYS A 543 4.52 10.06 39.08
C LYS A 543 4.37 11.58 38.91
N ARG A 544 3.28 12.00 38.27
CA ARG A 544 2.89 13.41 38.17
C ARG A 544 2.64 14.02 39.57
N THR A 545 3.36 15.08 39.89
CA THR A 545 2.94 16.06 40.91
C THR A 545 2.89 17.46 40.30
N TRP A 546 2.05 18.30 40.89
CA TRP A 546 1.26 19.35 40.24
C TRP A 546 2.03 20.66 39.97
N TYR A 547 3.33 20.75 40.24
CA TYR A 547 4.05 22.03 40.17
C TYR A 547 5.51 21.87 39.69
N VAL A 548 5.88 22.74 38.73
CA VAL A 548 7.24 23.16 38.33
C VAL A 548 7.95 22.42 37.17
N PHE A 549 8.28 23.23 36.16
CA PHE A 549 9.34 23.12 35.15
C PHE A 549 10.52 22.16 35.47
N LYS A 550 10.73 21.09 34.67
CA LYS A 550 11.98 20.82 33.91
C LYS A 550 12.10 19.43 33.26
N LYS A 551 12.86 19.46 32.16
CA LYS A 551 13.81 18.48 31.56
C LYS A 551 13.32 17.06 31.24
N TYR A 552 13.29 16.79 29.94
CA TYR A 552 13.46 15.47 29.34
C TYR A 552 14.79 14.84 29.78
N THR A 553 14.74 13.59 30.23
CA THR A 553 15.94 12.76 30.41
C THR A 553 16.08 11.90 29.16
N VAL A 554 17.05 12.24 28.30
CA VAL A 554 17.47 11.37 27.20
C VAL A 554 18.38 10.32 27.82
N HIS A 555 17.97 9.04 27.79
CA HIS A 555 18.89 7.96 28.11
C HIS A 555 19.91 7.86 26.97
N HIS A 556 21.13 8.35 27.20
CA HIS A 556 22.27 8.01 26.38
C HIS A 556 22.69 6.59 26.80
N ILE A 557 22.40 5.59 25.96
CA ILE A 557 22.95 4.25 26.17
C ILE A 557 24.37 4.29 25.59
N ASP A 558 25.36 4.45 26.47
CA ASP A 558 26.77 4.59 26.10
C ASP A 558 27.45 3.25 25.73
N ASN A 559 26.77 2.10 25.94
CA ASN A 559 27.34 0.75 25.77
C ASN A 559 26.55 -0.11 24.78
N TYR A 560 26.72 0.14 23.48
CA TYR A 560 26.29 -0.80 22.45
C TYR A 560 27.35 -1.89 22.26
N ARG A 561 26.97 -3.17 22.38
CA ARG A 561 27.86 -4.27 21.98
C ARG A 561 28.07 -4.23 20.47
N ASP A 562 29.33 -4.31 20.04
CA ASP A 562 29.71 -4.35 18.63
C ASP A 562 29.09 -5.58 17.93
N VAL A 563 28.21 -5.34 16.96
CA VAL A 563 27.53 -6.36 16.13
C VAL A 563 28.21 -6.56 14.77
N GLY A 564 29.39 -5.97 14.56
CA GLY A 564 30.12 -6.01 13.30
C GLY A 564 29.64 -4.98 12.28
N GLN A 565 30.48 -4.74 11.26
CA GLN A 565 30.18 -3.82 10.15
C GLN A 565 29.22 -4.44 9.13
N LEU A 566 28.68 -3.61 8.23
CA LEU A 566 27.67 -4.01 7.22
C LEU A 566 28.15 -5.11 6.26
N ASP A 567 29.46 -5.26 6.08
CA ASP A 567 30.13 -6.20 5.17
C ASP A 567 31.03 -7.22 5.89
N ASP A 568 30.95 -7.29 7.23
CA ASP A 568 31.80 -8.17 8.04
C ASP A 568 31.23 -9.58 8.16
N VAL A 569 31.55 -10.42 7.16
CA VAL A 569 31.21 -11.85 7.15
C VAL A 569 31.84 -12.60 8.33
N GLY A 570 32.97 -12.12 8.88
CA GLY A 570 33.66 -12.73 10.03
C GLY A 570 32.90 -12.54 11.35
N ALA A 571 32.21 -11.42 11.51
CA ALA A 571 31.37 -11.13 12.67
C ALA A 571 30.03 -11.89 12.68
N LEU A 572 29.64 -12.54 11.56
CA LEU A 572 28.36 -13.26 11.45
C LEU A 572 28.17 -14.30 12.56
N LYS A 573 29.23 -15.03 12.95
CA LYS A 573 29.12 -16.02 14.01
C LYS A 573 28.69 -15.39 15.34
N VAL A 574 29.30 -14.26 15.70
CA VAL A 574 28.98 -13.52 16.93
C VAL A 574 27.56 -12.96 16.86
N LEU A 575 27.18 -12.39 15.71
CA LEU A 575 25.82 -11.89 15.50
C LEU A 575 24.78 -13.00 15.61
N MET A 576 25.05 -14.19 15.07
CA MET A 576 24.14 -15.34 15.18
C MET A 576 24.04 -15.86 16.62
N GLU A 577 25.13 -15.88 17.38
CA GLU A 577 25.11 -16.20 18.81
C GLU A 577 24.28 -15.17 19.60
N MET A 578 24.42 -13.87 19.30
CA MET A 578 23.61 -12.81 19.88
C MET A 578 22.13 -12.94 19.49
N THR A 579 21.85 -13.28 18.24
CA THR A 579 20.47 -13.46 17.75
C THR A 579 19.80 -14.66 18.44
N ALA A 580 20.50 -15.79 18.55
CA ALA A 580 20.00 -16.97 19.25
C ALA A 580 19.74 -16.68 20.74
N LYS A 581 20.64 -15.91 21.37
CA LYS A 581 20.47 -15.44 22.75
C LYS A 581 19.23 -14.53 22.86
N TYR A 582 19.07 -13.56 21.98
CA TYR A 582 17.93 -12.65 21.96
C TYR A 582 16.60 -13.42 21.78
N ILE A 583 16.53 -14.37 20.84
CA ILE A 583 15.33 -15.22 20.64
C ILE A 583 14.95 -15.95 21.92
N LYS A 584 15.94 -16.43 22.68
CA LYS A 584 15.70 -17.12 23.95
C LYS A 584 15.25 -16.16 25.05
N GLU A 585 15.85 -14.97 25.14
CA GLU A 585 15.51 -13.96 26.14
C GLU A 585 14.15 -13.31 25.87
N GLN A 586 13.74 -13.23 24.61
CA GLN A 586 12.50 -12.60 24.14
C GLN A 586 11.46 -13.61 23.66
N ASP A 587 11.48 -14.85 24.19
CA ASP A 587 10.57 -15.92 23.77
C ASP A 587 9.09 -15.56 23.97
N GLU A 588 8.76 -14.88 25.08
CA GLU A 588 7.41 -14.39 25.36
C GLU A 588 6.96 -13.33 24.34
N LEU A 589 7.82 -12.35 24.06
CA LEU A 589 7.56 -11.29 23.07
C LEU A 589 7.32 -11.88 21.67
N ILE A 590 8.16 -12.83 21.25
CA ILE A 590 8.04 -13.54 19.96
C ILE A 590 6.78 -14.39 19.94
N GLY A 591 6.47 -15.08 21.04
CA GLY A 591 5.26 -15.89 21.21
C GLY A 591 3.98 -15.06 21.08
N ASP A 592 3.93 -13.89 21.67
CA ASP A 592 2.76 -13.02 21.58
C ASP A 592 2.62 -12.37 20.19
N CYS A 593 3.74 -12.01 19.55
CA CYS A 593 3.74 -11.60 18.15
C CYS A 593 3.15 -12.70 17.25
N ALA A 594 3.54 -13.96 17.48
CA ALA A 594 3.04 -15.10 16.72
C ALA A 594 1.53 -15.32 16.92
N LYS A 595 1.01 -15.14 18.15
CA LYS A 595 -0.44 -15.19 18.42
C LYS A 595 -1.19 -14.07 17.69
N SER A 596 -0.64 -12.86 17.66
CA SER A 596 -1.21 -11.71 16.93
C SER A 596 -1.29 -11.97 15.42
N LEU A 597 -0.33 -12.69 14.84
CA LEU A 597 -0.39 -13.14 13.44
C LEU A 597 -1.43 -14.23 13.19
N MET A 598 -1.83 -15.00 14.20
CA MET A 598 -2.88 -16.01 14.08
C MET A 598 -4.28 -15.48 14.37
N ALA A 599 -4.40 -14.32 15.01
CA ALA A 599 -5.70 -13.70 15.28
C ALA A 599 -6.42 -13.42 13.95
N ALA A 600 -7.64 -13.94 13.85
CA ALA A 600 -8.52 -13.85 12.69
C ALA A 600 -9.24 -12.50 12.64
#